data_AF-A0A926XSV9-F1
#
_entry.id   AF-A0A926XSV9-F1
#
_cell.length_a   1.000
_cell.length_b   1.000
_cell.length_c   1.000
_cell.angle_alpha   90.00
_cell.angle_beta   90.00
_cell.angle_gamma   90.00
#
_symmetry.space_group_name_H-M   'P 1'
#
loop_
_entity.id
_entity.type
_entity.pdbx_description
1 polymer ?
#
loop_
_entity_poly.entity_id
_entity_poly.type
_entity_poly.pdbx_seq_one_letter_code
_entity_poly.pdbx_strand_id
1 'polypeptide(L)'
;MQVAIKNRYPDCLEIALRGIPSGSTAILLSLTAAWGEQWEPLLGGRVKFGLKGGQLQVSCEDGASLSERVSDVSESERASELPSLRVLAETPAQNERLWRFVERKGQILKGVAKLEAIALTSSEQLEGLKVLFSVEPADIAIAQTAELWKHDITPNQHAVLERAIAKFLQHYRLSPYLSLSPPAEQSQSAPTDETKALEALQQTIVEFSAGKTDNFLELAAIANLAPARDLSGGDLMATDLNGLDFSGTILDRVNLRGANLNDTDFSEASLKAARLMGADLSGAYLGNANLREANLHRASLALANLGGADASGANFQEVNLSNTNLAGVKVDKAIFGQNPGLTEDTKKSLLARGAIFRED
;
A
#
# COMPACT_ATOMS: atom_id res chain seq x y z
N MET A 1 14.64 5.03 29.19
CA MET A 1 15.39 5.91 28.29
C MET A 1 14.47 6.29 27.14
N GLN A 2 14.24 7.58 26.89
CA GLN A 2 13.35 8.05 25.82
C GLN A 2 14.22 8.42 24.62
N VAL A 3 14.09 7.69 23.52
CA VAL A 3 14.76 8.00 22.26
C VAL A 3 14.13 9.25 21.69
N ALA A 4 14.94 10.25 21.34
CA ALA A 4 14.46 11.42 20.61
C ALA A 4 14.17 10.99 19.17
N ILE A 5 12.90 11.00 18.79
CA ILE A 5 12.44 10.64 17.46
C ILE A 5 12.29 11.93 16.69
N LYS A 6 13.07 12.09 15.62
CA LYS A 6 12.92 13.23 14.71
C LYS A 6 11.98 12.85 13.59
N ASN A 7 10.72 12.55 13.93
CA ASN A 7 9.69 12.45 12.91
C ASN A 7 9.15 13.86 12.61
N ARG A 8 9.24 14.26 11.34
CA ARG A 8 8.68 15.51 10.84
C ARG A 8 7.15 15.55 10.95
N TYR A 9 6.49 14.39 10.95
CA TYR A 9 5.04 14.25 10.88
C TYR A 9 4.46 13.40 12.01
N PRO A 10 4.53 13.87 13.27
CA PRO A 10 4.13 13.09 14.45
C PRO A 10 2.64 12.71 14.45
N ASP A 11 1.75 13.51 13.86
CA ASP A 11 0.32 13.18 13.76
C ASP A 11 0.03 12.11 12.71
N CYS A 12 0.96 11.91 11.76
CA CYS A 12 0.88 10.86 10.75
C CYS A 12 1.40 9.51 11.29
N LEU A 13 2.53 9.55 12.01
CA LEU A 13 3.20 8.37 12.53
C LEU A 13 3.95 8.69 13.82
N GLU A 14 3.43 8.31 14.97
CA GLU A 14 4.23 8.31 16.19
C GLU A 14 4.77 6.90 16.41
N ILE A 15 6.08 6.73 16.51
CA ILE A 15 6.66 5.46 16.95
C ILE A 15 7.26 5.69 18.33
N ALA A 16 7.32 4.69 19.19
CA ALA A 16 8.02 4.76 20.45
C ALA A 16 8.63 3.41 20.77
N LEU A 17 9.89 3.40 21.21
CA LEU A 17 10.58 2.19 21.64
C LEU A 17 10.88 2.27 23.13
N ARG A 18 10.52 1.23 23.88
CA ARG A 18 10.71 1.16 25.33
C ARG A 18 11.36 -0.15 25.73
N GLY A 19 12.44 -0.07 26.52
CA GLY A 19 13.04 -1.24 27.17
C GLY A 19 12.31 -1.61 28.45
N ILE A 20 11.97 -2.89 28.57
CA ILE A 20 11.33 -3.51 29.72
C ILE A 20 12.33 -4.57 30.24
N PRO A 21 12.81 -4.44 31.49
CA PRO A 21 13.65 -5.47 32.09
C PRO A 21 12.93 -6.80 32.12
N SER A 22 13.52 -7.84 31.52
CA SER A 22 13.10 -9.23 31.75
C SER A 22 13.88 -9.73 32.96
N GLY A 23 13.33 -10.60 33.80
CA GLY A 23 14.03 -11.16 34.98
C GLY A 23 15.26 -12.04 34.68
N SER A 24 15.81 -11.96 33.46
CA SER A 24 16.99 -12.65 32.93
C SER A 24 18.03 -11.60 32.48
N THR A 25 19.14 -12.02 31.86
CA THR A 25 20.06 -11.10 31.16
C THR A 25 19.46 -10.47 29.89
N ALA A 26 18.23 -10.85 29.51
CA ALA A 26 17.54 -10.31 28.34
C ALA A 26 16.79 -9.01 28.65
N ILE A 27 16.73 -8.11 27.67
CA ILE A 27 15.87 -6.92 27.69
C ILE A 27 14.75 -7.15 26.66
N LEU A 28 13.50 -7.01 27.10
CA LEU A 28 12.36 -7.02 26.18
C LEU A 28 12.15 -5.58 25.67
N LEU A 29 12.08 -5.40 24.36
CA LEU A 29 11.69 -4.13 23.78
C LEU A 29 10.21 -4.17 23.36
N SER A 30 9.46 -3.17 23.83
CA SER A 30 8.12 -2.85 23.36
C SER A 30 8.23 -1.72 22.36
N LEU A 31 7.78 -1.98 21.13
CA LEU A 31 7.60 -0.97 20.11
C LEU A 31 6.11 -0.62 20.01
N THR A 32 5.79 0.65 20.18
CA THR A 32 4.45 1.17 19.91
C THR A 32 4.52 2.01 18.66
N ALA A 33 3.56 1.85 17.76
CA ALA A 33 3.36 2.73 16.63
C ALA A 33 1.91 3.20 16.61
N ALA A 34 1.70 4.50 16.48
CA ALA A 34 0.41 5.15 16.34
C ALA A 34 0.35 5.80 14.96
N TRP A 35 -0.73 5.53 14.22
CA TRP A 35 -0.94 6.10 12.90
C TRP A 35 -2.12 7.05 12.92
N GLY A 36 -2.00 8.06 12.06
CA GLY A 36 -3.03 9.05 11.82
C GLY A 36 -2.83 9.75 10.49
N GLU A 37 -3.23 11.01 10.45
CA GLU A 37 -3.19 11.86 9.27
C GLU A 37 -2.67 13.23 9.69
N GLN A 38 -1.86 13.85 8.84
CA GLN A 38 -1.32 15.18 9.10
C GLN A 38 -1.55 16.12 7.90
N TRP A 39 -1.89 17.37 8.19
CA TRP A 39 -1.91 18.45 7.20
C TRP A 39 -0.52 19.04 7.04
N GLU A 40 -0.09 19.24 5.81
CA GLU A 40 1.20 19.83 5.46
C GLU A 40 1.07 20.92 4.40
N PRO A 41 1.74 22.08 4.57
CA PRO A 41 1.82 23.09 3.53
C PRO A 41 2.51 22.56 2.26
N LEU A 42 1.94 22.85 1.10
CA LEU A 42 2.50 22.47 -0.20
C LEU A 42 2.06 23.48 -1.25
N LEU A 43 2.99 24.07 -2.01
CA LEU A 43 2.70 24.91 -3.18
C LEU A 43 1.63 26.00 -2.97
N GLY A 44 1.68 26.70 -1.83
CA GLY A 44 0.72 27.76 -1.48
C GLY A 44 -0.63 27.27 -0.93
N GLY A 45 -0.94 25.97 -1.05
CA GLY A 45 -2.05 25.30 -0.38
C GLY A 45 -1.55 24.31 0.67
N ARG A 46 -2.30 23.22 0.84
CA ARG A 46 -1.96 22.14 1.78
C ARG A 46 -2.47 20.77 1.35
N VAL A 47 -1.76 19.74 1.78
CA VAL A 47 -2.12 18.33 1.58
C VAL A 47 -2.31 17.65 2.92
N LYS A 48 -3.36 16.84 3.06
CA LYS A 48 -3.56 15.91 4.17
C LYS A 48 -3.17 14.53 3.70
N PHE A 49 -2.25 13.87 4.40
CA PHE A 49 -1.81 12.53 4.03
C PHE A 49 -1.70 11.62 5.25
N GLY A 50 -1.68 10.31 4.98
CA GLY A 50 -1.51 9.26 5.97
C GLY A 50 -0.80 8.05 5.35
N LEU A 51 -0.55 7.03 6.16
CA LEU A 51 0.11 5.79 5.72
C LEU A 51 -0.89 4.64 5.62
N LYS A 52 -0.77 3.82 4.58
CA LYS A 52 -1.49 2.55 4.35
C LYS A 52 -0.60 1.33 4.65
N GLY A 53 0.66 1.57 4.98
CA GLY A 53 1.64 0.54 5.24
C GLY A 53 3.01 1.13 5.51
N GLY A 54 4.01 0.25 5.47
CA GLY A 54 5.41 0.60 5.60
C GLY A 54 6.20 -0.57 6.14
N GLN A 55 7.52 -0.45 6.08
CA GLN A 55 8.45 -1.47 6.52
C GLN A 55 9.20 -0.95 7.73
N LEU A 56 9.31 -1.78 8.75
CA LEU A 56 10.10 -1.50 9.94
C LEU A 56 11.26 -2.48 9.97
N GLN A 57 12.47 -1.95 10.03
CA GLN A 57 13.70 -2.68 10.16
C GLN A 57 14.31 -2.37 11.52
N VAL A 58 14.69 -3.40 12.27
CA VAL A 58 15.40 -3.27 13.54
C VAL A 58 16.73 -4.01 13.41
N SER A 59 17.81 -3.35 13.80
CA SER A 59 19.17 -3.90 13.74
C SER A 59 19.99 -3.49 14.96
N CYS A 60 20.90 -4.37 15.36
CA CYS A 60 21.85 -4.15 16.46
C CYS A 60 23.23 -3.77 15.91
N GLU A 61 23.83 -2.69 16.43
CA GLU A 61 25.15 -2.20 16.00
C GLU A 61 26.30 -3.06 16.60
N ASP A 62 26.07 -3.69 17.75
CA ASP A 62 27.03 -4.47 18.55
C ASP A 62 27.03 -5.98 18.24
N GLY A 63 26.22 -6.41 17.28
CA GLY A 63 26.10 -7.81 16.92
C GLY A 63 25.22 -8.66 17.85
N ALA A 64 24.43 -8.03 18.73
CA ALA A 64 23.45 -8.71 19.57
C ALA A 64 22.38 -9.45 18.75
N SER A 65 22.01 -10.64 19.20
CA SER A 65 21.00 -11.46 18.52
C SER A 65 19.58 -11.00 18.87
N LEU A 66 18.76 -10.85 17.83
CA LEU A 66 17.34 -10.51 17.95
C LEU A 66 16.50 -11.78 17.92
N SER A 67 15.80 -12.06 19.02
CA SER A 67 14.79 -13.12 19.06
C SER A 67 13.38 -12.54 19.16
N GLU A 68 12.43 -13.13 18.44
CA GLU A 68 11.03 -12.74 18.48
C GLU A 68 10.27 -13.65 19.44
N ARG A 69 9.56 -13.06 20.41
CA ARG A 69 8.46 -13.72 21.12
C ARG A 69 7.20 -12.94 20.82
N VAL A 70 6.56 -13.20 19.68
CA VAL A 70 5.21 -12.65 19.43
C VAL A 70 4.26 -13.35 20.39
N SER A 71 3.94 -12.72 21.51
CA SER A 71 2.63 -12.93 22.10
C SER A 71 1.67 -12.12 21.25
N ASP A 72 0.76 -12.79 20.53
CA ASP A 72 -0.42 -12.13 19.98
C ASP A 72 -1.01 -11.26 21.10
N VAL A 73 -1.05 -9.93 20.88
CA VAL A 73 -1.87 -9.05 21.71
C VAL A 73 -3.25 -9.68 21.68
N SER A 74 -3.79 -10.01 22.86
CA SER A 74 -4.98 -10.84 22.99
C SER A 74 -6.07 -10.35 22.05
N GLU A 75 -6.80 -11.27 21.42
CA GLU A 75 -7.88 -10.93 20.48
C GLU A 75 -8.93 -9.98 21.09
N SER A 76 -8.97 -9.86 22.42
CA SER A 76 -9.82 -8.95 23.20
C SER A 76 -9.42 -7.47 23.16
N GLU A 77 -8.19 -7.11 22.80
CA GLU A 77 -7.74 -5.71 22.64
C GLU A 77 -7.69 -5.27 21.17
N ARG A 78 -8.20 -6.10 20.25
CA ARG A 78 -8.49 -5.69 18.88
C ARG A 78 -9.66 -4.70 18.89
N ALA A 79 -9.37 -3.42 18.94
CA ALA A 79 -10.19 -2.49 18.18
C ALA A 79 -10.20 -3.04 16.73
N SER A 80 -11.39 -3.25 16.16
CA SER A 80 -11.70 -3.91 14.88
C SER A 80 -11.06 -3.29 13.62
N GLU A 81 -10.01 -2.49 13.78
CA GLU A 81 -9.42 -1.60 12.78
C GLU A 81 -7.88 -1.63 12.74
N LEU A 82 -7.20 -2.34 13.65
CA LEU A 82 -5.73 -2.39 13.60
C LEU A 82 -5.22 -3.23 12.42
N PRO A 83 -4.25 -2.72 11.65
CA PRO A 83 -3.70 -3.44 10.50
C PRO A 83 -3.06 -4.74 10.95
N SER A 84 -3.22 -5.80 10.15
CA SER A 84 -2.43 -7.01 10.38
C SER A 84 -0.96 -6.69 10.16
N LEU A 85 -0.18 -6.67 11.24
CA LEU A 85 1.28 -6.80 11.14
C LEU A 85 1.55 -8.16 10.48
N ARG A 86 2.13 -8.16 9.27
CA ARG A 86 2.63 -9.39 8.66
C ARG A 86 4.14 -9.32 8.66
N VAL A 87 4.78 -10.17 9.46
CA VAL A 87 6.22 -10.44 9.35
C VAL A 87 6.44 -10.98 7.93
N LEU A 88 7.23 -10.28 7.11
CA LEU A 88 7.41 -10.67 5.71
C LEU A 88 8.61 -11.58 5.48
N ALA A 89 9.65 -11.45 6.29
CA ALA A 89 10.83 -12.30 6.23
C ALA A 89 11.66 -12.13 7.50
N GLU A 90 12.15 -13.24 8.04
CA GLU A 90 13.39 -13.26 8.80
C GLU A 90 14.55 -13.22 7.79
N THR A 91 15.25 -12.10 7.65
CA THR A 91 16.46 -12.04 6.81
C THR A 91 17.69 -12.62 7.56
N PRO A 92 18.70 -13.16 6.84
CA PRO A 92 19.62 -14.18 7.36
C PRO A 92 20.84 -13.67 8.13
N ALA A 93 20.92 -12.38 8.48
CA ALA A 93 21.89 -11.89 9.45
C ALA A 93 21.28 -12.03 10.84
N GLN A 94 21.93 -12.73 11.77
CA GLN A 94 21.42 -13.03 13.12
C GLN A 94 20.98 -11.79 13.96
N ASN A 95 21.19 -10.57 13.44
CA ASN A 95 21.08 -9.28 14.13
C ASN A 95 20.20 -8.26 13.39
N GLU A 96 19.40 -8.68 12.40
CA GLU A 96 18.46 -7.83 11.66
C GLU A 96 17.06 -8.45 11.58
N ARG A 97 16.01 -7.63 11.71
CA ARG A 97 14.62 -8.06 11.58
C ARG A 97 13.81 -7.05 10.78
N LEU A 98 12.93 -7.56 9.89
CA LEU A 98 12.09 -6.75 8.99
C LEU A 98 10.61 -7.13 9.15
N TRP A 99 9.79 -6.14 9.52
CA TRP A 99 8.33 -6.27 9.60
C TRP A 99 7.68 -5.41 8.51
N ARG A 100 6.55 -5.84 7.96
CA ARG A 100 5.70 -4.99 7.13
C ARG A 100 4.34 -4.77 7.76
N PHE A 101 3.99 -3.50 7.88
CA PHE A 101 2.65 -3.06 8.17
C PHE A 101 1.88 -3.03 6.85
N VAL A 102 0.80 -3.79 6.78
CA VAL A 102 -0.06 -3.85 5.60
C VAL A 102 -1.49 -3.60 6.04
N GLU A 103 -2.07 -2.52 5.54
CA GLU A 103 -3.50 -2.30 5.66
C GLU A 103 -4.25 -3.18 4.63
N ARG A 104 -5.29 -3.91 5.07
CA ARG A 104 -5.99 -4.90 4.25
C ARG A 104 -7.17 -4.33 3.45
N LYS A 105 -7.69 -3.15 3.80
CA LYS A 105 -8.87 -2.51 3.21
C LYS A 105 -8.50 -1.31 2.30
N GLY A 106 -7.24 -1.08 1.96
CA GLY A 106 -6.74 0.12 1.27
C GLY A 106 -6.99 1.46 2.01
N GLN A 107 -7.23 1.44 3.32
CA GLN A 107 -7.49 2.64 4.13
C GLN A 107 -6.23 3.15 4.81
N ILE A 108 -6.24 4.42 5.22
CA ILE A 108 -5.19 4.96 6.09
C ILE A 108 -5.23 4.22 7.42
N LEU A 109 -4.06 3.81 7.89
CA LEU A 109 -3.84 3.24 9.20
C LEU A 109 -4.29 4.24 10.27
N LYS A 110 -5.13 3.77 11.18
CA LYS A 110 -5.59 4.56 12.33
C LYS A 110 -5.43 3.75 13.61
N GLY A 111 -5.07 4.46 14.68
CA GLY A 111 -4.93 3.88 16.00
C GLY A 111 -3.51 3.40 16.29
N VAL A 112 -3.38 2.62 17.36
CA VAL A 112 -2.10 2.25 17.95
C VAL A 112 -1.88 0.74 17.83
N ALA A 113 -0.84 0.33 17.11
CA ALA A 113 -0.35 -1.05 17.15
C ALA A 113 0.81 -1.13 18.14
N LYS A 114 0.77 -2.16 18.96
CA LYS A 114 1.83 -2.48 19.90
C LYS A 114 2.46 -3.80 19.48
N LEU A 115 3.77 -3.78 19.32
CA LEU A 115 4.60 -4.95 19.09
C LEU A 115 5.46 -5.19 20.34
N GLU A 116 5.02 -6.12 21.18
CA GLU A 116 5.72 -6.57 22.39
C GLU A 116 6.38 -7.92 22.10
N ALA A 117 7.58 -7.93 21.52
CA ALA A 117 8.17 -9.21 21.11
C ALA A 117 9.67 -9.22 20.89
N ILE A 118 10.34 -8.06 20.83
CA ILE A 118 11.76 -8.03 20.46
C ILE A 118 12.57 -8.31 21.73
N ALA A 119 12.91 -9.58 21.94
CA ALA A 119 13.78 -9.99 23.03
C ALA A 119 15.23 -9.90 22.55
N LEU A 120 15.97 -8.98 23.16
CA LEU A 120 17.40 -8.82 22.98
C LEU A 120 18.13 -9.55 24.09
N THR A 121 19.01 -10.47 23.71
CA THR A 121 19.97 -11.08 24.64
C THR A 121 21.36 -10.54 24.30
N SER A 122 21.94 -9.77 25.22
CA SER A 122 23.33 -9.33 25.10
C SER A 122 24.12 -9.75 26.33
N SER A 123 25.38 -10.16 26.14
CA SER A 123 26.31 -10.49 27.23
C SER A 123 26.99 -9.25 27.82
N GLU A 124 27.05 -8.15 27.09
CA GLU A 124 27.63 -6.86 27.49
C GLU A 124 26.72 -5.71 26.99
N GLN A 125 26.87 -4.49 27.52
CA GLN A 125 25.96 -3.35 27.30
C GLN A 125 25.49 -3.18 25.84
N LEU A 126 24.20 -2.88 25.62
CA LEU A 126 23.68 -2.56 24.28
C LEU A 126 24.28 -1.23 23.81
N GLU A 127 25.24 -1.29 22.87
CA GLU A 127 25.95 -0.09 22.39
C GLU A 127 25.13 0.73 21.39
N GLY A 128 24.15 0.12 20.71
CA GLY A 128 23.28 0.84 19.77
C GLY A 128 22.22 -0.02 19.10
N LEU A 129 20.98 0.48 19.07
CA LEU A 129 19.88 -0.09 18.29
C LEU A 129 19.41 0.91 17.26
N LYS A 130 19.35 0.45 16.01
CA LYS A 130 18.82 1.24 14.90
C LYS A 130 17.47 0.68 14.48
N VAL A 131 16.47 1.56 14.47
CA VAL A 131 15.09 1.25 14.07
C VAL A 131 14.72 2.15 12.89
N LEU A 132 14.76 1.59 11.70
CA LEU A 132 14.41 2.30 10.48
C LEU A 132 12.96 1.98 10.11
N PHE A 133 12.13 2.99 9.95
CA PHE A 133 10.85 2.82 9.29
C PHE A 133 10.94 3.45 7.90
N SER A 134 10.67 2.65 6.87
CA SER A 134 10.73 3.06 5.47
C SER A 134 9.37 2.90 4.81
N VAL A 135 9.04 3.84 3.93
CA VAL A 135 7.79 3.84 3.18
C VAL A 135 8.10 3.87 1.69
N GLU A 136 7.36 3.07 0.93
CA GLU A 136 7.30 3.19 -0.52
C GLU A 136 6.19 4.17 -0.92
N PRO A 137 6.20 4.74 -2.13
CA PRO A 137 5.09 5.55 -2.60
C PRO A 137 3.73 4.85 -2.47
N ALA A 138 3.68 3.52 -2.62
CA ALA A 138 2.48 2.70 -2.46
C ALA A 138 1.91 2.65 -1.04
N ASP A 139 2.74 3.00 -0.04
CA ASP A 139 2.34 3.02 1.36
C ASP A 139 1.78 4.40 1.79
N ILE A 140 1.79 5.41 0.91
CA ILE A 140 1.30 6.76 1.19
C ILE A 140 -0.09 6.93 0.57
N ALA A 141 -1.01 7.53 1.33
CA ALA A 141 -2.31 7.97 0.84
C ALA A 141 -2.44 9.48 0.98
N ILE A 142 -2.87 10.13 -0.09
CA ILE A 142 -3.37 11.49 0.00
C ILE A 142 -4.85 11.42 0.37
N ALA A 143 -5.18 11.90 1.57
CA ALA A 143 -6.55 11.88 2.07
C ALA A 143 -7.37 13.05 1.51
N GLN A 144 -6.77 14.24 1.52
CA GLN A 144 -7.41 15.49 1.14
C GLN A 144 -6.38 16.50 0.63
N THR A 145 -6.83 17.42 -0.21
CA THR A 145 -6.05 18.58 -0.65
C THR A 145 -6.90 19.83 -0.50
N ALA A 146 -6.28 20.95 -0.15
CA ALA A 146 -6.93 22.25 -0.12
C ALA A 146 -6.05 23.28 -0.80
N GLU A 147 -6.64 24.04 -1.72
CA GLU A 147 -5.99 25.17 -2.40
C GLU A 147 -4.74 24.79 -3.24
N LEU A 148 -4.58 23.51 -3.61
CA LEU A 148 -3.48 23.06 -4.48
C LEU A 148 -3.79 23.21 -5.98
N TRP A 149 -5.03 22.97 -6.36
CA TRP A 149 -5.54 23.10 -7.72
C TRP A 149 -7.02 23.48 -7.68
N LYS A 150 -7.54 23.91 -8.84
CA LYS A 150 -8.96 24.22 -9.02
C LYS A 150 -9.81 22.95 -8.93
N HIS A 151 -11.08 23.11 -8.58
CA HIS A 151 -12.00 21.98 -8.35
C HIS A 151 -12.45 21.25 -9.63
N ASP A 152 -11.99 21.65 -10.81
CA ASP A 152 -12.41 21.17 -12.13
C ASP A 152 -11.44 20.17 -12.77
N ILE A 153 -10.70 19.40 -11.96
CA ILE A 153 -9.84 18.33 -12.48
C ILE A 153 -10.61 17.01 -12.70
N THR A 154 -10.21 16.27 -13.72
CA THR A 154 -10.80 14.96 -14.05
C THR A 154 -10.32 13.86 -13.10
N PRO A 155 -10.97 12.68 -13.07
CA PRO A 155 -10.46 11.52 -12.33
C PRO A 155 -9.04 11.12 -12.73
N ASN A 156 -8.70 11.17 -14.02
CA ASN A 156 -7.35 10.85 -14.51
C ASN A 156 -6.31 11.84 -13.98
N GLN A 157 -6.59 13.14 -14.05
CA GLN A 157 -5.74 14.18 -13.50
C GLN A 157 -5.57 14.03 -11.98
N HIS A 158 -6.65 13.76 -11.26
CA HIS A 158 -6.62 13.55 -9.82
C HIS A 158 -5.71 12.38 -9.46
N ALA A 159 -5.89 11.23 -10.12
CA ALA A 159 -5.10 10.04 -9.84
C ALA A 159 -3.59 10.26 -10.10
N VAL A 160 -3.24 10.92 -11.20
CA VAL A 160 -1.84 11.22 -11.51
C VAL A 160 -1.23 12.22 -10.53
N LEU A 161 -1.96 13.27 -10.14
CA LEU A 161 -1.50 14.24 -9.13
C LEU A 161 -1.35 13.59 -7.76
N GLU A 162 -2.25 12.70 -7.35
CA GLU A 162 -2.15 11.93 -6.11
C GLU A 162 -0.81 11.18 -6.05
N ARG A 163 -0.48 10.45 -7.12
CA ARG A 163 0.76 9.68 -7.21
C ARG A 163 2.00 10.58 -7.24
N ALA A 164 1.95 11.69 -7.96
CA ALA A 164 3.04 12.66 -8.03
C ALA A 164 3.36 13.23 -6.64
N ILE A 165 2.33 13.59 -5.87
CA ILE A 165 2.49 14.11 -4.50
C ILE A 165 2.99 13.02 -3.55
N ALA A 166 2.44 11.81 -3.62
CA ALA A 166 2.91 10.70 -2.79
C ALA A 166 4.41 10.41 -3.03
N LYS A 167 4.86 10.43 -4.29
CA LYS A 167 6.27 10.28 -4.67
C LYS A 167 7.13 11.44 -4.18
N PHE A 168 6.65 12.68 -4.29
CA PHE A 168 7.33 13.85 -3.74
C PHE A 168 7.48 13.76 -2.22
N LEU A 169 6.40 13.43 -1.50
CA LEU A 169 6.41 13.31 -0.05
C LEU A 169 7.38 12.22 0.40
N GLN A 170 7.36 11.06 -0.26
CA GLN A 170 8.26 9.95 0.04
C GLN A 170 9.74 10.35 -0.07
N HIS A 171 10.09 11.07 -1.14
CA HIS A 171 11.50 11.35 -1.45
C HIS A 171 12.07 12.53 -0.67
N TYR A 172 11.31 13.62 -0.51
CA TYR A 172 11.85 14.89 0.00
C TYR A 172 11.42 15.21 1.44
N ARG A 173 10.36 14.57 1.93
CA ARG A 173 9.65 15.05 3.11
C ARG A 173 9.53 13.99 4.21
N LEU A 174 9.37 12.72 3.85
CA LEU A 174 9.25 11.61 4.79
C LEU A 174 10.63 11.04 5.14
N SER A 175 11.02 11.19 6.40
CA SER A 175 12.22 10.57 6.97
C SER A 175 11.89 10.00 8.35
N PRO A 176 11.48 8.71 8.43
CA PRO A 176 11.05 8.12 9.69
C PRO A 176 12.22 7.37 10.35
N TYR A 177 13.13 8.11 10.99
CA TYR A 177 14.27 7.52 11.71
C TYR A 177 13.98 7.40 13.21
N LEU A 178 14.21 6.22 13.77
CA LEU A 178 14.39 5.98 15.21
C LEU A 178 15.77 5.38 15.46
N SER A 179 16.54 5.95 16.39
CA SER A 179 17.83 5.39 16.75
C SER A 179 18.09 5.59 18.24
N LEU A 180 18.45 4.52 18.95
CA LEU A 180 18.92 4.61 20.35
C LEU A 180 20.31 5.26 20.43
N SER A 181 21.04 5.33 19.31
CA SER A 181 22.29 6.08 19.12
C SER A 181 21.98 7.42 18.44
N PRO A 182 22.47 8.59 18.92
CA PRO A 182 22.22 9.85 18.24
C PRO A 182 22.75 9.77 16.81
N PRO A 183 21.94 10.14 15.79
CA PRO A 183 22.43 10.14 14.42
C PRO A 183 23.61 11.11 14.34
N ALA A 184 24.73 10.66 13.78
CA ALA A 184 25.77 11.57 13.34
C ALA A 184 25.10 12.67 12.51
N GLU A 185 25.29 13.94 12.91
CA GLU A 185 24.61 15.10 12.34
C GLU A 185 24.64 15.07 10.81
N GLN A 186 23.58 14.56 10.18
CA GLN A 186 23.33 14.83 8.78
C GLN A 186 22.70 16.21 8.73
N SER A 187 23.56 17.22 8.60
CA SER A 187 23.21 18.59 8.26
C SER A 187 22.41 18.60 6.96
N GLN A 188 21.09 18.57 7.04
CA GLN A 188 20.24 18.83 5.88
C GLN A 188 20.01 20.34 5.78
N SER A 189 20.95 21.05 5.15
CA SER A 189 20.55 22.20 4.35
C SER A 189 19.52 21.69 3.34
N ALA A 190 18.35 22.33 3.21
CA ALA A 190 17.39 21.95 2.18
C ALA A 190 18.15 21.80 0.85
N PRO A 191 18.24 20.58 0.27
CA PRO A 191 19.03 20.39 -0.92
C PRO A 191 18.34 21.21 -2.02
N THR A 192 19.14 21.89 -2.84
CA THR A 192 18.69 22.68 -4.00
C THR A 192 17.76 21.90 -4.93
N ASP A 193 17.74 20.57 -4.80
CA ASP A 193 16.90 19.62 -5.51
C ASP A 193 15.44 19.59 -5.03
N GLU A 194 15.14 19.88 -3.75
CA GLU A 194 13.75 19.94 -3.27
C GLU A 194 13.02 21.15 -3.88
N THR A 195 13.68 22.30 -3.98
CA THR A 195 13.12 23.49 -4.62
C THR A 195 12.78 23.22 -6.09
N LYS A 196 13.69 22.60 -6.84
CA LYS A 196 13.44 22.20 -8.23
C LYS A 196 12.30 21.19 -8.34
N ALA A 197 12.21 20.24 -7.41
CA ALA A 197 11.12 19.26 -7.39
C ALA A 197 9.76 19.92 -7.09
N LEU A 198 9.73 20.92 -6.21
CA LEU A 198 8.53 21.74 -5.96
C LEU A 198 8.15 22.54 -7.21
N GLU A 199 9.11 23.17 -7.88
CA GLU A 199 8.87 23.89 -9.15
C GLU A 199 8.33 22.95 -10.23
N ALA A 200 8.89 21.74 -10.36
CA ALA A 200 8.40 20.73 -11.30
C ALA A 200 6.96 20.28 -10.97
N LEU A 201 6.65 20.01 -9.69
CA LEU A 201 5.30 19.64 -9.26
C LEU A 201 4.29 20.78 -9.50
N GLN A 202 4.69 22.02 -9.25
CA GLN A 202 3.89 23.21 -9.55
C GLN A 202 3.60 23.31 -11.05
N GLN A 203 4.60 23.06 -11.88
CA GLN A 203 4.46 23.09 -13.32
C GLN A 203 3.50 22.00 -13.82
N THR A 204 3.59 20.77 -13.29
CA THR A 204 2.63 19.69 -13.58
C THR A 204 1.19 20.12 -13.26
N ILE A 205 0.96 20.72 -12.08
CA ILE A 205 -0.38 21.19 -11.68
C ILE A 205 -0.91 22.27 -12.63
N VAL A 206 -0.05 23.21 -13.04
CA VAL A 206 -0.41 24.27 -13.98
C VAL A 206 -0.76 23.69 -15.35
N GLU A 207 0.00 22.70 -15.84
CA GLU A 207 -0.26 22.05 -17.12
C GLU A 207 -1.58 21.27 -17.12
N PHE A 208 -1.92 20.60 -16.02
CA PHE A 208 -3.19 19.87 -15.89
C PHE A 208 -4.36 20.85 -15.86
N SER A 209 -4.21 21.95 -15.13
CA SER A 209 -5.20 23.04 -15.06
C SER A 209 -5.40 23.74 -16.41
N ALA A 210 -4.46 23.62 -17.35
CA ALA A 210 -4.62 24.14 -18.71
C ALA A 210 -5.49 23.23 -19.60
N GLY A 211 -5.82 22.01 -19.16
CA GLY A 211 -6.79 21.13 -19.81
C GLY A 211 -6.39 20.63 -21.20
N LYS A 212 -5.09 20.52 -21.48
CA LYS A 212 -4.59 20.13 -22.82
C LYS A 212 -4.86 18.67 -23.17
N THR A 213 -4.94 17.79 -22.17
CA THR A 213 -5.17 16.37 -22.34
C THR A 213 -5.85 15.80 -21.10
N ASP A 214 -6.61 14.73 -21.31
CA ASP A 214 -7.10 13.85 -20.24
C ASP A 214 -6.67 12.39 -20.43
N ASN A 215 -5.78 12.14 -21.40
CA ASN A 215 -5.22 10.82 -21.59
C ASN A 215 -4.31 10.46 -20.41
N PHE A 216 -4.61 9.36 -19.73
CA PHE A 216 -3.91 8.97 -18.51
C PHE A 216 -2.39 8.80 -18.71
N LEU A 217 -1.94 8.21 -19.83
CA LEU A 217 -0.51 7.99 -20.08
C LEU A 217 0.23 9.29 -20.40
N GLU A 218 -0.41 10.22 -21.12
CA GLU A 218 0.16 11.55 -21.35
C GLU A 218 0.30 12.34 -20.04
N LEU A 219 -0.73 12.30 -19.19
CA LEU A 219 -0.70 12.92 -17.87
C LEU A 219 0.41 12.31 -16.99
N ALA A 220 0.53 10.98 -16.97
CA ALA A 220 1.58 10.28 -16.24
C ALA A 220 2.99 10.69 -16.73
N ALA A 221 3.17 10.86 -18.04
CA ALA A 221 4.42 11.33 -18.63
C ALA A 221 4.76 12.78 -18.19
N ILE A 222 3.77 13.68 -18.22
CA ILE A 222 3.92 15.07 -17.74
C ILE A 222 4.31 15.10 -16.25
N ALA A 223 3.75 14.21 -15.44
CA ALA A 223 4.05 14.08 -14.02
C ALA A 223 5.33 13.27 -13.72
N ASN A 224 6.08 12.83 -14.75
CA ASN A 224 7.26 11.99 -14.62
C ASN A 224 7.00 10.73 -13.75
N LEU A 225 5.85 10.10 -13.98
CA LEU A 225 5.49 8.81 -13.41
C LEU A 225 5.79 7.70 -14.42
N ALA A 226 6.32 6.60 -13.92
CA ALA A 226 6.46 5.36 -14.66
C ALA A 226 5.29 4.43 -14.27
N PRO A 227 4.24 4.29 -15.10
CA PRO A 227 3.03 3.56 -14.74
C PRO A 227 3.29 2.13 -14.23
N ALA A 228 4.31 1.46 -14.78
CA ALA A 228 4.69 0.10 -14.43
C ALA A 228 5.06 -0.11 -12.94
N ARG A 229 5.42 0.96 -12.22
CA ARG A 229 5.86 0.89 -10.81
C ARG A 229 5.27 1.96 -9.90
N ASP A 230 4.90 3.12 -10.44
CA ASP A 230 4.55 4.29 -9.63
C ASP A 230 3.06 4.32 -9.24
N LEU A 231 2.23 3.43 -9.79
CA LEU A 231 0.78 3.39 -9.55
C LEU A 231 0.34 2.46 -8.42
N SER A 232 1.23 1.58 -7.94
CA SER A 232 0.92 0.70 -6.81
C SER A 232 0.45 1.51 -5.59
N GLY A 233 -0.58 1.01 -4.92
CA GLY A 233 -1.22 1.68 -3.79
C GLY A 233 -1.95 2.99 -4.13
N GLY A 234 -1.91 3.47 -5.38
CA GLY A 234 -2.50 4.74 -5.78
C GLY A 234 -4.01 4.78 -5.70
N ASP A 235 -4.56 6.00 -5.64
CA ASP A 235 -6.00 6.22 -5.78
C ASP A 235 -6.37 6.57 -7.22
N LEU A 236 -6.79 5.56 -7.98
CA LEU A 236 -7.22 5.64 -9.39
C LEU A 236 -8.74 5.45 -9.49
N MET A 237 -9.50 5.84 -8.46
CA MET A 237 -10.95 5.74 -8.44
C MET A 237 -11.59 6.47 -9.63
N ALA A 238 -12.51 5.80 -10.31
CA ALA A 238 -13.25 6.31 -11.47
C ALA A 238 -12.38 6.82 -12.64
N THR A 239 -11.11 6.41 -12.71
CA THR A 239 -10.23 6.73 -13.83
C THR A 239 -10.66 6.03 -15.11
N ASP A 240 -10.38 6.66 -16.25
CA ASP A 240 -10.54 6.07 -17.57
C ASP A 240 -9.20 5.51 -18.05
N LEU A 241 -9.10 4.18 -18.03
CA LEU A 241 -7.92 3.40 -18.41
C LEU A 241 -8.23 2.42 -19.56
N ASN A 242 -9.33 2.67 -20.28
CA ASN A 242 -9.82 1.81 -21.35
C ASN A 242 -8.77 1.61 -22.45
N GLY A 243 -8.55 0.35 -22.83
CA GLY A 243 -7.66 -0.06 -23.91
C GLY A 243 -6.17 0.17 -23.65
N LEU A 244 -5.77 0.51 -22.42
CA LEU A 244 -4.36 0.73 -22.08
C LEU A 244 -3.62 -0.60 -21.86
N ASP A 245 -2.31 -0.57 -22.11
CA ASP A 245 -1.40 -1.68 -21.80
C ASP A 245 -0.76 -1.48 -20.43
N PHE A 246 -1.14 -2.33 -19.49
CA PHE A 246 -0.58 -2.49 -18.15
C PHE A 246 -0.04 -3.91 -17.93
N SER A 247 0.35 -4.60 -19.01
CA SER A 247 0.93 -5.93 -18.91
C SER A 247 2.22 -5.93 -18.07
N GLY A 248 2.36 -6.94 -17.20
CA GLY A 248 3.51 -7.09 -16.30
C GLY A 248 3.69 -5.99 -15.23
N THR A 249 2.74 -5.05 -15.09
CA THR A 249 2.86 -3.93 -14.15
C THR A 249 2.58 -4.32 -12.69
N ILE A 250 3.10 -3.54 -11.74
CA ILE A 250 2.82 -3.71 -10.31
C ILE A 250 1.78 -2.68 -9.88
N LEU A 251 0.55 -3.16 -9.69
CA LEU A 251 -0.63 -2.41 -9.28
C LEU A 251 -1.19 -2.93 -7.95
N ASP A 252 -0.34 -3.55 -7.13
CA ASP A 252 -0.73 -4.06 -5.81
C ASP A 252 -1.38 -2.95 -4.98
N ARG A 253 -2.48 -3.28 -4.31
CA ARG A 253 -3.25 -2.38 -3.41
C ARG A 253 -3.80 -1.11 -4.08
N VAL A 254 -3.79 -1.01 -5.41
CA VAL A 254 -4.37 0.15 -6.11
C VAL A 254 -5.88 0.23 -5.86
N ASN A 255 -6.41 1.46 -5.76
CA ASN A 255 -7.85 1.70 -5.74
C ASN A 255 -8.34 2.03 -7.15
N LEU A 256 -9.04 1.09 -7.79
CA LEU A 256 -9.65 1.20 -9.11
C LEU A 256 -11.18 1.14 -9.02
N ARG A 257 -11.76 1.52 -7.87
CA ARG A 257 -13.22 1.48 -7.68
C ARG A 257 -13.92 2.29 -8.78
N GLY A 258 -14.86 1.66 -9.48
CA GLY A 258 -15.63 2.30 -10.54
C GLY A 258 -14.81 2.79 -11.74
N ALA A 259 -13.54 2.37 -11.88
CA ALA A 259 -12.72 2.72 -13.03
C ALA A 259 -13.25 2.06 -14.31
N ASN A 260 -13.05 2.72 -15.45
CA ASN A 260 -13.25 2.15 -16.77
C ASN A 260 -11.96 1.44 -17.19
N LEU A 261 -12.00 0.10 -17.20
CA LEU A 261 -10.89 -0.81 -17.50
C LEU A 261 -11.25 -1.70 -18.71
N ASN A 262 -12.17 -1.25 -19.55
CA ASN A 262 -12.61 -1.98 -20.73
C ASN A 262 -11.44 -2.21 -21.67
N ASP A 263 -11.33 -3.43 -22.21
CA ASP A 263 -10.27 -3.84 -23.14
C ASP A 263 -8.83 -3.56 -22.66
N THR A 264 -8.62 -3.26 -21.38
CA THR A 264 -7.30 -3.01 -20.79
C THR A 264 -6.50 -4.31 -20.68
N ASP A 265 -5.21 -4.26 -21.01
CA ASP A 265 -4.30 -5.39 -20.85
C ASP A 265 -3.62 -5.38 -19.47
N PHE A 266 -3.98 -6.33 -18.62
CA PHE A 266 -3.36 -6.64 -17.33
C PHE A 266 -2.68 -8.01 -17.33
N SER A 267 -2.34 -8.56 -18.50
CA SER A 267 -1.67 -9.85 -18.60
C SER A 267 -0.37 -9.83 -17.80
N GLU A 268 -0.15 -10.85 -16.96
CA GLU A 268 1.01 -10.96 -16.05
C GLU A 268 1.16 -9.83 -15.03
N ALA A 269 0.20 -8.90 -14.93
CA ALA A 269 0.24 -7.83 -13.95
C ALA A 269 -0.04 -8.34 -12.53
N SER A 270 0.50 -7.63 -11.53
CA SER A 270 0.16 -7.86 -10.13
C SER A 270 -0.87 -6.84 -9.66
N LEU A 271 -2.06 -7.32 -9.32
CA LEU A 271 -3.21 -6.58 -8.78
C LEU A 271 -3.55 -7.10 -7.38
N LYS A 272 -2.54 -7.56 -6.63
CA LYS A 272 -2.75 -8.18 -5.33
C LYS A 272 -3.41 -7.18 -4.38
N ALA A 273 -4.50 -7.59 -3.75
CA ALA A 273 -5.31 -6.76 -2.87
C ALA A 273 -5.81 -5.44 -3.52
N ALA A 274 -5.90 -5.38 -4.86
CA ALA A 274 -6.48 -4.24 -5.56
C ALA A 274 -7.98 -4.11 -5.23
N ARG A 275 -8.47 -2.86 -5.23
CA ARG A 275 -9.88 -2.54 -5.00
C ARG A 275 -10.55 -2.20 -6.33
N LEU A 276 -11.28 -3.15 -6.88
CA LEU A 276 -11.92 -3.10 -8.20
C LEU A 276 -13.46 -3.05 -8.10
N MET A 277 -14.00 -2.72 -6.92
CA MET A 277 -15.45 -2.75 -6.68
C MET A 277 -16.19 -1.85 -7.68
N GLY A 278 -17.14 -2.42 -8.41
CA GLY A 278 -17.91 -1.71 -9.44
C GLY A 278 -17.11 -1.24 -10.66
N ALA A 279 -15.86 -1.65 -10.83
CA ALA A 279 -15.08 -1.34 -12.03
C ALA A 279 -15.61 -2.09 -13.25
N ASP A 280 -15.45 -1.52 -14.43
CA ASP A 280 -15.80 -2.17 -15.69
C ASP A 280 -14.55 -2.74 -16.35
N LEU A 281 -14.32 -4.05 -16.21
CA LEU A 281 -13.23 -4.79 -16.86
C LEU A 281 -13.75 -5.62 -18.04
N SER A 282 -14.80 -5.16 -18.73
CA SER A 282 -15.35 -5.93 -19.84
C SER A 282 -14.33 -6.02 -20.97
N GLY A 283 -14.11 -7.22 -21.50
CA GLY A 283 -13.08 -7.49 -22.53
C GLY A 283 -11.63 -7.44 -22.05
N ALA A 284 -11.36 -7.14 -20.77
CA ALA A 284 -9.99 -7.01 -20.26
C ALA A 284 -9.18 -8.31 -20.37
N TYR A 285 -7.88 -8.17 -20.62
CA TYR A 285 -6.92 -9.28 -20.66
C TYR A 285 -6.25 -9.42 -19.28
N LEU A 286 -6.50 -10.51 -18.58
CA LEU A 286 -5.98 -10.79 -17.23
C LEU A 286 -5.23 -12.13 -17.20
N GLY A 287 -4.69 -12.55 -18.35
CA GLY A 287 -3.98 -13.82 -18.48
C GLY A 287 -2.79 -13.88 -17.53
N ASN A 288 -2.70 -14.92 -16.70
CA ASN A 288 -1.65 -15.08 -15.68
C ASN A 288 -1.53 -13.92 -14.66
N ALA A 289 -2.52 -13.02 -14.57
CA ALA A 289 -2.49 -11.92 -13.61
C ALA A 289 -2.59 -12.42 -12.16
N ASN A 290 -2.00 -11.68 -11.23
CA ASN A 290 -2.10 -11.93 -9.79
C ASN A 290 -3.21 -11.05 -9.17
N LEU A 291 -4.39 -11.63 -8.97
CA LEU A 291 -5.57 -11.01 -8.35
C LEU A 291 -5.77 -11.47 -6.89
N ARG A 292 -4.74 -12.02 -6.24
CA ARG A 292 -4.87 -12.55 -4.88
C ARG A 292 -5.38 -11.49 -3.92
N GLU A 293 -6.36 -11.87 -3.10
CA GLU A 293 -7.01 -10.98 -2.12
C GLU A 293 -7.66 -9.72 -2.73
N ALA A 294 -7.79 -9.60 -4.07
CA ALA A 294 -8.42 -8.46 -4.72
C ALA A 294 -9.94 -8.42 -4.46
N ASN A 295 -10.51 -7.21 -4.40
CA ASN A 295 -11.94 -7.03 -4.22
C ASN A 295 -12.60 -6.57 -5.52
N LEU A 296 -13.26 -7.50 -6.22
CA LEU A 296 -14.00 -7.24 -7.46
C LEU A 296 -15.50 -7.13 -7.24
N HIS A 297 -15.99 -7.00 -6.01
CA HIS A 297 -17.44 -6.98 -5.75
C HIS A 297 -18.21 -6.05 -6.71
N ARG A 298 -19.27 -6.54 -7.35
CA ARG A 298 -20.07 -5.79 -8.35
C ARG A 298 -19.32 -5.27 -9.58
N ALA A 299 -18.10 -5.72 -9.84
CA ALA A 299 -17.40 -5.39 -11.08
C ALA A 299 -18.00 -6.13 -12.29
N SER A 300 -17.73 -5.65 -13.49
CA SER A 300 -17.97 -6.40 -14.73
C SER A 300 -16.69 -7.05 -15.22
N LEU A 301 -16.73 -8.35 -15.48
CA LEU A 301 -15.69 -9.11 -16.20
C LEU A 301 -16.26 -9.73 -17.48
N ALA A 302 -17.34 -9.18 -18.02
CA ALA A 302 -17.98 -9.73 -19.20
C ALA A 302 -16.96 -9.81 -20.35
N LEU A 303 -16.89 -10.96 -21.03
CA LEU A 303 -15.93 -11.22 -22.13
C LEU A 303 -14.43 -11.17 -21.72
N ALA A 304 -14.10 -10.94 -20.45
CA ALA A 304 -12.71 -10.85 -20.00
C ALA A 304 -11.99 -12.22 -20.03
N ASN A 305 -10.67 -12.19 -20.16
CA ASN A 305 -9.84 -13.38 -20.18
C ASN A 305 -8.99 -13.51 -18.90
N LEU A 306 -9.36 -14.40 -17.98
CA LEU A 306 -8.59 -14.67 -16.75
C LEU A 306 -7.72 -15.93 -16.86
N GLY A 307 -7.50 -16.48 -18.06
CA GLY A 307 -6.77 -17.74 -18.25
C GLY A 307 -5.47 -17.81 -17.44
N GLY A 308 -5.37 -18.76 -16.51
CA GLY A 308 -4.18 -18.96 -15.67
C GLY A 308 -3.95 -17.96 -14.52
N ALA A 309 -4.83 -16.97 -14.32
CA ALA A 309 -4.72 -15.99 -13.24
C ALA A 309 -4.77 -16.64 -11.85
N ASP A 310 -4.13 -16.00 -10.86
CA ASP A 310 -4.28 -16.34 -9.44
C ASP A 310 -5.23 -15.37 -8.75
N ALA A 311 -6.47 -15.81 -8.50
CA ALA A 311 -7.48 -15.03 -7.80
C ALA A 311 -7.79 -15.62 -6.40
N SER A 312 -6.81 -16.29 -5.78
CA SER A 312 -6.99 -16.88 -4.44
C SER A 312 -7.36 -15.81 -3.41
N GLY A 313 -8.41 -16.08 -2.62
CA GLY A 313 -8.94 -15.15 -1.62
C GLY A 313 -9.60 -13.89 -2.17
N ALA A 314 -9.76 -13.76 -3.49
CA ALA A 314 -10.43 -12.61 -4.09
C ALA A 314 -11.94 -12.63 -3.81
N ASN A 315 -12.56 -11.44 -3.78
CA ASN A 315 -14.00 -11.30 -3.68
C ASN A 315 -14.63 -11.09 -5.06
N PHE A 316 -15.36 -12.10 -5.54
CA PHE A 316 -16.15 -12.11 -6.76
C PHE A 316 -17.66 -11.98 -6.52
N GLN A 317 -18.14 -11.70 -5.30
CA GLN A 317 -19.59 -11.58 -5.07
C GLN A 317 -20.21 -10.52 -6.00
N GLU A 318 -21.32 -10.86 -6.67
CA GLU A 318 -22.03 -9.96 -7.59
C GLU A 318 -21.25 -9.52 -8.84
N VAL A 319 -20.14 -10.19 -9.16
CA VAL A 319 -19.41 -9.94 -10.42
C VAL A 319 -20.19 -10.49 -11.62
N ASN A 320 -20.31 -9.70 -12.68
CA ASN A 320 -20.78 -10.17 -13.97
C ASN A 320 -19.68 -10.99 -14.67
N LEU A 321 -19.87 -12.30 -14.76
CA LEU A 321 -18.95 -13.27 -15.37
C LEU A 321 -19.45 -13.78 -16.73
N SER A 322 -20.33 -13.03 -17.40
CA SER A 322 -20.89 -13.41 -18.70
C SER A 322 -19.81 -13.57 -19.76
N ASN A 323 -19.67 -14.78 -20.30
CA ASN A 323 -18.65 -15.13 -21.30
C ASN A 323 -17.20 -14.90 -20.84
N THR A 324 -16.93 -14.87 -19.53
CA THR A 324 -15.58 -14.75 -18.99
C THR A 324 -14.81 -16.07 -19.11
N ASN A 325 -13.56 -16.04 -19.57
CA ASN A 325 -12.71 -17.22 -19.55
C ASN A 325 -12.13 -17.46 -18.14
N LEU A 326 -12.62 -18.50 -17.46
CA LEU A 326 -12.17 -18.94 -16.13
C LEU A 326 -11.30 -20.20 -16.14
N ALA A 327 -10.81 -20.61 -17.32
CA ALA A 327 -9.96 -21.79 -17.47
C ALA A 327 -8.64 -21.61 -16.72
N GLY A 328 -8.26 -22.59 -15.90
CA GLY A 328 -6.98 -22.58 -15.18
C GLY A 328 -6.85 -21.53 -14.06
N VAL A 329 -7.87 -20.70 -13.82
CA VAL A 329 -7.85 -19.72 -12.71
C VAL A 329 -7.69 -20.42 -11.36
N LYS A 330 -6.78 -19.94 -10.52
CA LYS A 330 -6.69 -20.39 -9.12
C LYS A 330 -7.69 -19.59 -8.29
N VAL A 331 -8.56 -20.29 -7.57
CA VAL A 331 -9.69 -19.70 -6.83
C VAL A 331 -9.76 -20.19 -5.37
N ASP A 332 -8.64 -20.65 -4.81
CA ASP A 332 -8.60 -21.10 -3.41
C ASP A 332 -9.09 -19.98 -2.49
N LYS A 333 -10.14 -20.27 -1.71
CA LYS A 333 -10.81 -19.33 -0.79
C LYS A 333 -11.39 -18.07 -1.45
N ALA A 334 -11.44 -18.01 -2.79
CA ALA A 334 -12.12 -16.93 -3.48
C ALA A 334 -13.63 -17.00 -3.19
N ILE A 335 -14.25 -15.86 -2.95
CA ILE A 335 -15.64 -15.77 -2.50
C ILE A 335 -16.52 -15.39 -3.68
N PHE A 336 -17.47 -16.25 -4.04
CA PHE A 336 -18.49 -16.04 -5.05
C PHE A 336 -19.87 -15.90 -4.39
N GLY A 337 -20.86 -15.42 -5.15
CA GLY A 337 -22.24 -15.26 -4.71
C GLY A 337 -23.19 -15.34 -5.90
N GLN A 338 -24.09 -14.36 -6.03
CA GLN A 338 -24.89 -14.22 -7.24
C GLN A 338 -24.02 -13.68 -8.38
N ASN A 339 -23.66 -14.52 -9.35
CA ASN A 339 -22.77 -14.14 -10.45
C ASN A 339 -23.43 -14.40 -11.81
N PRO A 340 -23.91 -13.36 -12.52
CA PRO A 340 -24.40 -13.51 -13.88
C PRO A 340 -23.35 -14.18 -14.77
N GLY A 341 -23.77 -15.10 -15.63
CA GLY A 341 -22.89 -15.82 -16.54
C GLY A 341 -22.26 -17.11 -15.98
N LEU A 342 -22.38 -17.40 -14.68
CA LEU A 342 -22.00 -18.71 -14.16
C LEU A 342 -23.05 -19.77 -14.48
N THR A 343 -22.60 -20.84 -15.13
CA THR A 343 -23.36 -22.09 -15.25
C THR A 343 -23.16 -22.97 -14.02
N GLU A 344 -24.06 -23.93 -13.80
CA GLU A 344 -23.93 -24.92 -12.72
C GLU A 344 -22.64 -25.75 -12.82
N ASP A 345 -22.18 -26.06 -14.03
CA ASP A 345 -20.93 -26.82 -14.23
C ASP A 345 -19.71 -25.98 -13.89
N THR A 346 -19.70 -24.70 -14.29
CA THR A 346 -18.64 -23.77 -13.88
C THR A 346 -18.63 -23.61 -12.36
N LYS A 347 -19.80 -23.49 -11.72
CA LYS A 347 -19.93 -23.39 -10.26
C LYS A 347 -19.34 -24.62 -9.56
N LYS A 348 -19.67 -25.84 -10.00
CA LYS A 348 -19.08 -27.08 -9.46
C LYS A 348 -17.56 -27.13 -9.63
N SER A 349 -17.06 -26.72 -10.79
CA SER A 349 -15.62 -26.65 -11.06
C SER A 349 -14.89 -25.65 -10.15
N LEU A 350 -15.51 -24.49 -9.88
CA LEU A 350 -14.96 -23.50 -8.94
C LEU A 350 -14.94 -24.03 -7.51
N LEU A 351 -16.02 -24.66 -7.04
CA LEU A 351 -16.08 -25.31 -5.72
C LEU A 351 -14.98 -26.37 -5.56
N ALA A 352 -14.79 -27.23 -6.57
CA ALA A 352 -13.74 -28.25 -6.56
C ALA A 352 -12.31 -27.67 -6.49
N ARG A 353 -12.13 -26.41 -6.93
CA ARG A 353 -10.87 -25.66 -6.86
C ARG A 353 -10.73 -24.81 -5.58
N GLY A 354 -11.61 -24.99 -4.59
CA GLY A 354 -11.53 -24.33 -3.29
C GLY A 354 -12.26 -22.98 -3.19
N ALA A 355 -13.08 -22.63 -4.18
CA ALA A 355 -13.93 -21.44 -4.09
C ALA A 355 -15.02 -21.61 -3.01
N ILE A 356 -15.42 -20.51 -2.40
CA ILE A 356 -16.49 -20.43 -1.41
C ILE A 356 -17.66 -19.70 -2.04
N PHE A 357 -18.86 -20.27 -2.00
CA PHE A 357 -20.09 -19.57 -2.41
C PHE A 357 -20.85 -19.15 -1.15
N ARG A 358 -21.18 -17.86 -1.05
CA ARG A 358 -22.07 -17.34 -0.02
C ARG A 358 -23.44 -17.09 -0.65
N GLU A 359 -24.45 -17.73 -0.12
CA GLU A 359 -25.86 -17.37 -0.38
C GLU A 359 -26.20 -16.23 0.59
N ASP A 360 -26.94 -15.23 0.10
CA ASP A 360 -27.20 -13.97 0.83
C ASP A 360 -27.87 -14.17 2.20
#